data_AF-A0A537XUC7-F1
#
_entry.id   AF-A0A537XUC7-F1
#
_cell.length_a   1.000
_cell.length_b   1.000
_cell.length_c   1.000
_cell.angle_alpha   90.00
_cell.angle_beta   90.00
_cell.angle_gamma   90.00
#
_symmetry.space_group_name_H-M   'P 1'
#
loop_
_entity.id
_entity.type
_entity.pdbx_description
1 polymer ?
#
loop_
_entity_poly.entity_id
_entity_poly.type
_entity_poly.pdbx_seq_one_letter_code
_entity_poly.pdbx_strand_id
1 'polypeptide(L)'
;GRWNKLALLGGIYVFRSLALGWYFMLPPTPATTLLFGAIMGFLWLGVGPLVAGAVAELFGLQWQAMIQGLAFMSHQLGSFLGAYGGGLIYDALGSYNMAWRIGVAVGLAAGIIQVAFALIRPTTSPPPVLRTA
;
A
#
# COMPACT_ATOMS: atom_id res chain seq x y z
N GLY A 1 -3.46 -12.54 14.92
CA GLY A 1 -4.69 -12.45 14.10
C GLY A 1 -4.76 -13.63 13.14
N ARG A 2 -5.95 -14.05 12.70
CA ARG A 2 -6.13 -15.26 11.88
C ARG A 2 -5.45 -15.23 10.50
N TRP A 3 -5.09 -14.04 10.01
CA TRP A 3 -4.52 -13.82 8.68
C TRP A 3 -3.18 -13.08 8.75
N ASN A 4 -2.27 -13.39 7.81
CA ASN A 4 -0.96 -12.73 7.70
C ASN A 4 -1.14 -11.28 7.22
N LYS A 5 -0.78 -10.31 8.08
CA LYS A 5 -0.97 -8.88 7.81
C LYS A 5 -0.17 -8.39 6.62
N LEU A 6 1.05 -8.90 6.45
CA LEU A 6 1.91 -8.55 5.33
C LEU A 6 1.32 -9.05 4.01
N ALA A 7 0.76 -10.26 3.99
CA ALA A 7 0.07 -10.79 2.81
C ALA A 7 -1.19 -9.97 2.47
N LEU A 8 -1.99 -9.61 3.48
CA LEU A 8 -3.16 -8.75 3.30
C LEU A 8 -2.77 -7.36 2.78
N LEU A 9 -1.69 -6.78 3.32
CA LEU A 9 -1.16 -5.50 2.89
C LEU A 9 -0.73 -5.54 1.41
N GLY A 10 0.00 -6.57 1.02
CA GLY A 10 0.39 -6.78 -0.38
C GLY A 10 -0.83 -6.96 -1.29
N GLY A 11 -1.85 -7.69 -0.84
CA GLY A 11 -3.13 -7.80 -1.54
C GLY A 11 -3.80 -6.45 -1.80
N ILE A 12 -3.86 -5.57 -0.79
CA ILE A 12 -4.41 -4.22 -0.95
C ILE A 12 -3.64 -3.44 -2.03
N TYR A 13 -2.30 -3.50 -2.03
CA TYR A 13 -1.48 -2.82 -3.04
C TYR A 13 -1.75 -3.32 -4.45
N VAL A 14 -1.88 -4.64 -4.63
CA VAL A 14 -2.25 -5.23 -5.93
C VAL A 14 -3.63 -4.76 -6.36
N PHE A 15 -4.67 -4.91 -5.52
CA PHE A 15 -6.03 -4.55 -5.90
C PHE A 15 -6.20 -3.05 -6.18
N ARG A 16 -5.52 -2.17 -5.44
CA ARG A 16 -5.52 -0.72 -5.74
C ARG A 16 -4.90 -0.43 -7.09
N SER A 17 -3.78 -1.09 -7.40
CA SER A 17 -3.08 -0.87 -8.67
C SER A 17 -3.91 -1.36 -9.86
N LEU A 18 -4.60 -2.49 -9.71
CA LEU A 18 -5.54 -2.99 -10.70
C LEU A 18 -6.74 -2.06 -10.87
N ALA A 19 -7.32 -1.56 -9.78
CA ALA A 19 -8.44 -0.62 -9.83
C ALA A 19 -8.07 0.70 -10.54
N LEU A 20 -6.87 1.24 -10.24
CA LEU A 20 -6.32 2.41 -10.93
C LEU A 20 -6.10 2.14 -12.42
N GLY A 21 -5.45 1.02 -12.76
CA GLY A 21 -5.20 0.63 -14.14
C GLY A 21 -6.50 0.47 -14.94
N TRP A 22 -7.49 -0.23 -14.38
CA TRP A 22 -8.80 -0.40 -14.99
C TRP A 22 -9.50 0.95 -15.24
N TYR A 23 -9.54 1.83 -14.25
CA TYR A 23 -10.25 3.10 -14.37
C TYR A 23 -9.59 4.05 -15.38
N PHE A 24 -8.26 4.17 -15.39
CA PHE A 24 -7.56 5.09 -16.29
C PHE A 24 -7.34 4.54 -17.71
N MET A 25 -7.58 3.25 -17.97
CA MET A 25 -7.58 2.69 -19.32
C MET A 25 -8.87 2.96 -20.09
N LEU A 26 -9.96 3.30 -19.40
CA LEU A 26 -11.28 3.52 -19.99
C LEU A 26 -11.69 5.00 -19.87
N PRO A 27 -12.50 5.52 -20.81
CA PRO A 27 -13.11 6.83 -20.63
C PRO A 27 -13.97 6.86 -19.35
N PRO A 28 -13.87 7.92 -18.53
CA PRO A 28 -14.65 8.02 -17.31
C PRO A 28 -16.15 8.23 -17.62
N THR A 29 -17.00 7.54 -16.87
CA THR A 29 -18.47 7.70 -16.89
C THR A 29 -18.96 7.83 -15.45
N PRO A 30 -20.15 8.42 -15.19
CA PRO A 30 -20.67 8.51 -13.83
C PRO A 30 -20.70 7.16 -13.10
N ALA A 31 -21.12 6.10 -13.79
CA ALA A 31 -21.17 4.74 -13.23
C ALA A 31 -19.77 4.19 -12.91
N THR A 32 -18.81 4.30 -13.83
CA THR A 32 -17.45 3.79 -13.61
C THR A 32 -16.70 4.58 -12.55
N THR A 33 -16.92 5.90 -12.46
CA THR A 33 -16.33 6.75 -11.42
C THR A 33 -16.89 6.44 -10.04
N LEU A 34 -18.21 6.22 -9.91
CA LEU A 34 -18.81 5.82 -8.63
C LEU A 34 -18.33 4.44 -8.18
N LEU A 35 -18.26 3.48 -9.11
CA LEU A 35 -17.74 2.14 -8.80
C LEU A 35 -16.26 2.18 -8.40
N PHE A 36 -15.44 2.94 -9.13
CA PHE A 36 -14.05 3.19 -8.78
C PHE A 36 -13.93 3.82 -7.38
N GLY A 37 -14.74 4.83 -7.08
CA GLY A 37 -14.79 5.48 -5.77
C GLY A 37 -15.15 4.52 -4.65
N ALA A 38 -16.12 3.62 -4.86
CA ALA A 38 -16.49 2.60 -3.89
C ALA A 38 -15.36 1.58 -3.63
N ILE A 39 -14.72 1.08 -4.70
CA ILE A 39 -13.57 0.16 -4.61
C ILE A 39 -12.42 0.83 -3.87
N MET A 40 -12.02 2.03 -4.30
CA MET A 40 -10.91 2.75 -3.70
C MET A 40 -11.22 3.14 -2.26
N GLY A 41 -12.43 3.60 -1.95
CA GLY A 41 -12.88 3.92 -0.59
C GLY A 41 -12.75 2.74 0.36
N PHE A 42 -13.19 1.55 -0.06
CA PHE A 42 -13.02 0.32 0.71
C PHE A 42 -11.54 -0.03 0.93
N LEU A 43 -10.72 0.10 -0.13
CA LEU A 43 -9.30 -0.25 -0.07
C LEU A 43 -8.44 0.79 0.67
N TRP A 44 -8.86 2.05 0.78
CA TRP A 44 -7.99 3.19 1.13
C TRP A 44 -7.46 3.17 2.57
N LEU A 45 -8.30 2.83 3.55
CA LEU A 45 -7.94 2.96 4.97
C LEU A 45 -7.42 1.65 5.59
N GLY A 46 -7.56 0.51 4.90
CA GLY A 46 -7.13 -0.80 5.42
C GLY A 46 -5.63 -0.93 5.68
N VAL A 47 -4.80 -0.08 5.06
CA VAL A 47 -3.33 -0.11 5.19
C VAL A 47 -2.86 0.29 6.59
N GLY A 48 -3.46 1.31 7.20
CA GLY A 48 -3.01 1.86 8.48
C GLY A 48 -2.97 0.83 9.62
N PRO A 49 -4.10 0.15 9.92
CA PRO A 49 -4.15 -0.88 10.94
C PRO A 49 -3.24 -2.09 10.66
N LEU A 50 -3.07 -2.46 9.39
CA LEU A 50 -2.20 -3.57 8.99
C LEU A 50 -0.72 -3.24 9.19
N VAL A 51 -0.29 -2.02 8.82
CA VAL A 51 1.08 -1.55 9.04
C VAL A 51 1.37 -1.41 10.53
N ALA A 52 0.49 -0.75 11.29
CA ALA A 52 0.66 -0.60 12.74
C ALA A 52 0.73 -1.97 13.43
N GLY A 53 -0.16 -2.90 13.07
CA GLY A 53 -0.15 -4.26 13.60
C GLY A 53 1.09 -5.07 13.19
N ALA A 54 1.61 -4.89 11.98
CA ALA A 54 2.83 -5.55 11.53
C ALA A 54 4.07 -5.02 12.25
N VAL A 55 4.15 -3.70 12.49
CA VAL A 55 5.24 -3.08 13.25
C VAL A 55 5.24 -3.59 14.69
N ALA A 56 4.05 -3.64 15.33
CA ALA A 56 3.91 -4.18 16.68
C ALA A 56 4.40 -5.63 16.78
N GLU A 57 4.09 -6.47 15.79
CA GLU A 57 4.49 -7.89 15.78
C GLU A 57 5.98 -8.09 15.49
N LEU A 58 6.58 -7.28 14.63
CA LEU A 58 7.98 -7.44 14.20
C LEU A 58 8.99 -6.76 15.14
N PHE A 59 8.61 -5.63 15.70
CA PHE A 59 9.54 -4.76 16.45
C PHE A 59 9.09 -4.47 17.89
N GLY A 60 7.87 -4.89 18.25
CA GLY A 60 7.29 -4.61 19.57
C GLY A 60 6.76 -3.19 19.70
N LEU A 61 5.93 -2.99 20.74
CA LEU A 61 5.26 -1.70 20.98
C LEU A 61 6.22 -0.56 21.35
N GLN A 62 7.39 -0.88 21.92
CA GLN A 62 8.40 0.09 22.34
C GLN A 62 8.94 0.94 21.18
N TRP A 63 9.07 0.35 19.98
CA TRP A 63 9.61 1.01 18.78
C TRP A 63 8.51 1.54 17.85
N GLN A 64 7.24 1.39 18.24
CA GLN A 64 6.10 1.63 17.37
C GLN A 64 6.00 3.09 16.91
N ALA A 65 6.29 4.06 17.79
CA ALA A 65 6.25 5.47 17.42
C ALA A 65 7.37 5.82 16.42
N MET A 66 8.60 5.33 16.66
CA MET A 66 9.75 5.61 15.81
C MET A 66 9.59 5.00 14.42
N ILE A 67 9.24 3.72 14.33
CA ILE A 67 9.12 3.01 13.04
C ILE A 67 7.94 3.54 12.24
N GLN A 68 6.79 3.83 12.87
CA GLN A 68 5.68 4.46 12.15
C GLN A 68 6.01 5.89 11.72
N GLY A 69 6.76 6.65 12.53
CA GLY A 69 7.26 7.97 12.15
C GLY A 69 8.16 7.92 10.92
N LEU A 70 9.09 6.97 10.88
CA LEU A 70 9.95 6.75 9.71
C LEU A 70 9.13 6.32 8.49
N ALA A 71 8.18 5.39 8.65
CA ALA A 71 7.30 4.97 7.57
C ALA A 71 6.46 6.12 7.03
N PHE A 72 5.96 7.00 7.91
CA PHE A 72 5.22 8.20 7.52
C PHE A 72 6.13 9.19 6.75
N MET A 73 7.34 9.44 7.22
CA MET A 73 8.32 10.27 6.49
C MET A 73 8.59 9.70 5.08
N SER A 74 8.82 8.39 4.95
CA SER A 74 9.00 7.74 3.65
C SER A 74 7.76 7.88 2.76
N HIS A 75 6.55 7.79 3.34
CA HIS A 75 5.31 8.02 2.62
C HIS A 75 5.20 9.48 2.11
N GLN A 76 5.62 10.47 2.91
CA GLN A 76 5.62 11.87 2.48
C GLN A 76 6.60 12.10 1.32
N LEU A 77 7.79 11.50 1.38
CA LEU A 77 8.75 11.58 0.28
C LEU A 77 8.19 10.95 -1.00
N GLY A 78 7.57 9.77 -0.90
CA GLY A 78 6.90 9.13 -2.03
C GLY A 78 5.76 9.98 -2.59
N SER A 79 4.97 10.62 -1.73
CA SER A 79 3.87 11.51 -2.13
C SER A 79 4.38 12.73 -2.88
N PHE A 80 5.48 13.34 -2.42
CA PHE A 80 6.15 14.43 -3.12
C PHE A 80 6.63 13.98 -4.49
N LEU A 81 7.41 12.89 -4.56
CA LEU A 81 7.95 12.37 -5.82
C LEU A 81 6.85 12.00 -6.81
N GLY A 82 5.75 11.40 -6.33
CA GLY A 82 4.61 11.03 -7.17
C GLY A 82 3.88 12.25 -7.74
N ALA A 83 3.55 13.23 -6.91
CA ALA A 83 2.83 14.43 -7.34
C ALA A 83 3.70 15.33 -8.24
N TYR A 84 4.92 15.64 -7.80
CA TYR A 84 5.85 16.47 -8.55
C TYR A 84 6.31 15.80 -9.85
N GLY A 85 6.69 14.53 -9.78
CA GLY A 85 7.07 13.74 -10.96
C GLY A 85 5.91 13.57 -11.94
N GLY A 86 4.68 13.41 -11.46
CA GLY A 86 3.48 13.42 -12.30
C GLY A 86 3.28 14.74 -13.05
N GLY A 87 3.55 15.87 -12.40
CA GLY A 87 3.56 17.19 -13.02
C GLY A 87 4.62 17.29 -14.12
N LEU A 88 5.87 16.90 -13.83
CA LEU A 88 6.94 16.91 -14.83
C LEU A 88 6.65 16.02 -16.05
N ILE A 89 6.05 14.85 -15.82
CA ILE A 89 5.63 13.96 -16.92
C ILE A 89 4.57 14.65 -17.79
N TYR A 90 3.61 15.34 -17.19
CA TYR A 90 2.60 16.08 -17.91
C TYR A 90 3.20 17.23 -18.71
N ASP A 91 4.08 18.03 -18.10
CA ASP A 91 4.74 19.16 -18.78
C ASP A 91 5.57 18.68 -19.99
N ALA A 92 6.21 17.51 -19.88
CA ALA A 92 7.02 16.94 -20.95
C ALA A 92 6.22 16.24 -22.06
N LEU A 93 5.13 15.54 -21.71
CA LEU A 93 4.40 14.66 -22.64
C LEU A 93 2.99 15.14 -23.00
N GLY A 94 2.51 16.20 -22.37
CA GLY A 94 1.15 16.71 -22.53
C GLY A 94 0.04 15.78 -22.04
N SER A 95 0.36 14.70 -21.30
CA SER A 95 -0.65 13.79 -20.74
C SER A 95 -0.15 13.04 -19.51
N TYR A 96 -1.09 12.60 -18.66
CA TYR A 96 -0.80 11.76 -17.49
C TYR A 96 -0.66 10.27 -17.81
N ASN A 97 -0.69 9.86 -19.09
CA ASN A 97 -0.71 8.44 -19.45
C ASN A 97 0.49 7.67 -18.92
N MET A 98 1.68 8.26 -19.00
CA MET A 98 2.87 7.63 -18.41
C MET A 98 2.85 7.67 -16.89
N ALA A 99 2.37 8.75 -16.28
CA ALA A 99 2.34 8.90 -14.82
C ALA A 99 1.50 7.80 -14.16
N TRP A 100 0.27 7.57 -14.63
CA TRP A 100 -0.57 6.52 -14.03
C TRP A 100 -0.06 5.12 -14.34
N ARG A 101 0.53 4.87 -15.53
CA ARG A 101 1.14 3.56 -15.86
C ARG A 101 2.31 3.23 -14.95
N ILE A 102 3.19 4.19 -14.69
CA ILE A 102 4.28 4.04 -13.73
C ILE A 102 3.72 3.79 -12.32
N GLY A 103 2.73 4.57 -11.89
CA GLY A 103 2.08 4.38 -10.59
C GLY A 103 1.50 2.97 -10.41
N VAL A 104 0.79 2.46 -11.42
CA VAL A 104 0.25 1.08 -11.43
C VAL A 104 1.37 0.05 -11.40
N ALA A 105 2.42 0.22 -12.21
CA ALA A 105 3.55 -0.71 -12.25
C ALA A 105 4.28 -0.79 -10.90
N VAL A 106 4.56 0.35 -10.27
CA VAL A 106 5.21 0.43 -8.95
C VAL A 106 4.31 -0.20 -7.88
N GLY A 107 3.01 0.09 -7.88
CA GLY A 107 2.08 -0.49 -6.91
C GLY A 107 1.92 -2.01 -7.05
N LEU A 108 1.87 -2.53 -8.28
CA LEU A 108 1.87 -3.97 -8.53
C LEU A 108 3.16 -4.63 -8.07
N ALA A 109 4.32 -4.05 -8.41
CA ALA A 109 5.62 -4.57 -7.98
C ALA A 109 5.72 -4.61 -6.45
N ALA A 110 5.36 -3.50 -5.77
CA ALA A 110 5.34 -3.43 -4.31
C ALA A 110 4.40 -4.48 -3.69
N GLY A 111 3.19 -4.64 -4.24
CA GLY A 111 2.23 -5.64 -3.77
C GLY A 111 2.72 -7.07 -3.92
N ILE A 112 3.27 -7.41 -5.10
CA ILE A 112 3.81 -8.75 -5.38
C ILE A 112 5.00 -9.06 -4.46
N ILE A 113 5.95 -8.13 -4.33
CA ILE A 113 7.11 -8.28 -3.44
C ILE A 113 6.65 -8.48 -1.99
N GLN A 114 5.66 -7.70 -1.55
CA GLN A 114 5.12 -7.77 -0.20
C GLN A 114 4.43 -9.12 0.09
N VAL A 115 3.64 -9.64 -0.86
CA VAL A 115 3.01 -10.97 -0.76
C VAL A 115 4.08 -12.05 -0.76
N ALA A 116 5.02 -12.01 -1.69
CA ALA A 116 6.10 -12.99 -1.77
C ALA A 116 6.91 -13.04 -0.46
N PHE A 117 7.28 -11.88 0.08
CA PHE A 117 7.96 -11.78 1.37
C PHE A 117 7.14 -12.41 2.51
N ALA A 118 5.84 -12.11 2.56
CA ALA A 118 4.95 -12.63 3.59
C ALA A 118 4.78 -14.16 3.55
N LEU A 119 4.84 -14.76 2.36
CA LEU A 119 4.68 -16.21 2.16
C LEU A 119 6.01 -16.96 2.38
N ILE A 120 7.14 -16.37 2.03
CA ILE A 120 8.48 -17.00 2.18
C ILE A 120 8.93 -16.97 3.64
N ARG A 121 8.58 -15.93 4.39
CA ARG A 121 8.93 -15.78 5.81
C ARG A 121 7.67 -15.68 6.66
N PRO A 122 7.08 -16.81 7.08
CA PRO A 122 5.98 -16.78 8.04
C PRO A 122 6.45 -16.06 9.31
N THR A 123 5.80 -14.95 9.67
CA THR A 123 6.04 -14.28 10.95
C THR A 123 5.67 -15.26 12.06
N THR A 124 6.67 -15.78 12.77
CA THR A 124 6.48 -16.65 13.92
C THR A 124 5.71 -15.89 14.99
N SER A 125 4.70 -16.53 15.59
CA SER A 125 4.00 -15.95 16.73
C SER A 125 5.00 -15.64 17.85
N PRO A 126 4.89 -14.51 18.56
CA PRO A 126 5.78 -14.26 19.69
C PRO A 126 5.69 -15.42 20.68
N PRO A 127 6.82 -15.87 21.28
CA PRO A 127 6.79 -16.93 22.28
C PRO A 127 5.82 -16.55 23.40
N PRO A 128 5.10 -17.53 23.99
CA PRO A 128 4.18 -17.23 25.06
C PRO A 128 4.94 -16.50 26.16
N VAL A 129 4.44 -15.33 26.55
CA VAL A 129 4.95 -14.60 27.70
C VAL A 129 4.76 -15.53 28.89
N LEU A 130 5.85 -16.16 29.34
CA LEU A 130 5.86 -16.86 30.62
C LEU A 130 5.52 -15.80 31.66
N ARG A 131 4.28 -15.83 32.14
CA ARG A 131 3.87 -15.10 33.34
C ARG A 131 4.63 -15.76 34.49
N THR A 132 5.79 -15.21 34.84
CA THR A 132 6.41 -15.49 36.13
C THR A 132 5.51 -14.88 37.19
N ALA A 133 4.96 -15.76 38.02
CA ALA A 133 4.14 -15.45 39.19
C ALA A 133 4.91 -14.68 40.26
#